data_AF-A0A938MVP6-F1
#
_entry.id   AF-A0A938MVP6-F1
#
_cell.length_a   1.000
_cell.length_b   1.000
_cell.length_c   1.000
_cell.angle_alpha   90.00
_cell.angle_beta   90.00
_cell.angle_gamma   90.00
#
_symmetry.space_group_name_H-M   'P 1'
#
loop_
_entity.id
_entity.type
_entity.pdbx_description
1 polymer ?
#
loop_
_entity_poly.entity_id
_entity_poly.type
_entity_poly.pdbx_seq_one_letter_code
_entity_poly.pdbx_strand_id
1 'polypeptide(L)'
;MTHMKTRTCHFAFLALLVTLWLVPSDAPAAAPTGFAMKEAARWTAAKFGGVAESPPEMPPGLIVLANNDPVQRNARGGRPMRIAGAGFTRGLYCHAFSKIVARLPGPGDIFSSVAGVDSN
;
A
#
# COMPACT_ATOMS: atom_id res chain seq x y z
N MET A 1 -32.78 -44.35 40.57
CA MET A 1 -32.99 -42.90 40.40
C MET A 1 -31.66 -42.23 40.07
N THR A 2 -31.12 -42.41 38.85
CA THR A 2 -29.85 -41.78 38.39
C THR A 2 -29.51 -42.24 36.97
N HIS A 3 -30.18 -41.74 35.93
CA HIS A 3 -29.63 -41.86 34.55
C HIS A 3 -30.17 -40.86 33.51
N MET A 4 -30.93 -39.83 33.91
CA MET A 4 -31.63 -38.93 32.97
C MET A 4 -31.08 -37.49 32.91
N LYS A 5 -29.89 -37.21 33.45
CA LYS A 5 -29.27 -35.86 33.42
C LYS A 5 -28.21 -35.67 32.33
N THR A 6 -27.55 -36.72 31.87
CA THR A 6 -26.35 -36.61 31.02
C THR A 6 -26.66 -36.39 29.53
N ARG A 7 -27.77 -36.92 29.02
CA ARG A 7 -28.14 -36.81 27.58
C ARG A 7 -28.65 -35.43 27.19
N THR A 8 -29.38 -34.77 28.09
CA THR A 8 -29.90 -33.40 27.90
C THR A 8 -28.77 -32.36 27.83
N CYS A 9 -27.66 -32.58 28.55
CA CYS A 9 -26.51 -31.68 28.55
C CYS A 9 -25.73 -31.70 27.23
N HIS A 10 -25.60 -32.87 26.59
CA HIS A 10 -24.90 -33.01 25.31
C HIS A 10 -25.67 -32.41 24.13
N PHE A 11 -27.00 -32.55 24.11
CA PHE A 11 -27.85 -31.91 23.09
C PHE A 11 -27.89 -30.39 23.23
N ALA A 12 -27.90 -29.88 24.46
CA ALA A 12 -27.82 -28.44 24.72
C ALA A 12 -26.46 -27.85 24.29
N PHE A 13 -25.35 -28.57 24.52
CA PHE A 13 -24.02 -28.15 24.07
C PHE A 13 -23.87 -28.17 22.53
N LEU A 14 -24.44 -29.18 21.85
CA LEU A 14 -24.37 -29.26 20.39
C LEU A 14 -25.21 -28.17 19.71
N ALA A 15 -26.39 -27.85 20.26
CA ALA A 15 -27.24 -26.76 19.78
C ALA A 15 -26.61 -25.38 19.99
N LEU A 16 -25.86 -25.19 21.08
CA LEU A 16 -25.11 -23.95 21.35
C LEU A 16 -23.90 -23.78 20.40
N LEU A 17 -23.26 -24.88 19.99
CA LEU A 17 -22.16 -24.85 19.02
C LEU A 17 -22.64 -24.56 17.59
N VAL A 18 -23.82 -25.07 17.17
CA VAL A 18 -24.37 -24.80 15.83
C VAL A 18 -24.86 -23.36 15.69
N THR A 19 -25.41 -22.76 16.75
CA THR A 19 -25.85 -21.36 16.74
C THR A 19 -24.68 -20.36 16.69
N LEU A 20 -23.50 -20.73 17.19
CA LEU A 20 -22.30 -19.88 17.15
C LEU A 20 -21.66 -19.80 15.75
N TRP A 21 -21.95 -20.75 14.85
CA TRP A 21 -21.44 -20.76 13.47
C TRP A 21 -22.37 -20.10 12.44
N LEU A 22 -23.58 -19.73 12.83
CA LEU A 22 -24.56 -19.07 11.95
C LEU A 22 -24.65 -17.55 12.16
N VAL A 23 -23.73 -16.94 12.92
CA VAL A 23 -23.70 -15.47 13.02
C VAL A 23 -23.19 -14.92 11.67
N PRO A 24 -24.02 -14.23 10.88
CA PRO A 24 -23.53 -13.56 9.68
C PRO A 24 -22.49 -12.52 10.10
N SER A 25 -21.30 -12.60 9.53
CA SER A 25 -20.36 -11.48 9.61
C SER A 25 -20.88 -10.36 8.72
N ASP A 26 -21.60 -9.41 9.30
CA ASP A 26 -21.85 -8.10 8.69
C ASP A 26 -20.53 -7.32 8.68
N ALA A 27 -19.60 -7.74 7.83
CA ALA A 27 -18.47 -6.92 7.46
C ALA A 27 -19.03 -5.75 6.62
N PRO A 28 -18.79 -4.48 7.01
CA PRO A 28 -19.25 -3.36 6.20
C PRO A 28 -18.66 -3.49 4.79
N ALA A 29 -19.52 -3.37 3.78
CA ALA A 29 -19.08 -3.31 2.40
C ALA A 29 -18.08 -2.15 2.25
N ALA A 30 -16.85 -2.46 1.86
CA ALA A 30 -15.83 -1.45 1.69
C ALA A 30 -16.29 -0.42 0.66
N ALA A 31 -16.44 0.83 1.07
CA ALA A 31 -16.77 1.91 0.15
C ALA A 31 -15.66 2.04 -0.91
N PRO A 32 -16.01 2.34 -2.18
CA PRO A 32 -15.00 2.54 -3.21
C PRO A 32 -14.04 3.67 -2.81
N THR A 33 -12.74 3.45 -2.99
CA THR A 33 -11.74 4.49 -2.75
C THR A 33 -11.90 5.62 -3.76
N GLY A 34 -11.41 6.82 -3.42
CA GLY A 34 -11.39 7.94 -4.37
C GLY A 34 -10.64 7.60 -5.68
N PHE A 35 -9.64 6.72 -5.63
CA PHE A 35 -8.96 6.19 -6.82
C PHE A 35 -9.90 5.32 -7.67
N ALA A 36 -10.64 4.40 -7.04
CA ALA A 36 -11.60 3.55 -7.74
C ALA A 36 -12.70 4.36 -8.44
N MET A 37 -13.19 5.43 -7.80
CA MET A 37 -14.18 6.32 -8.41
C MET A 37 -13.62 7.12 -9.59
N LYS A 38 -12.38 7.62 -9.49
CA LYS A 38 -11.71 8.30 -10.61
C LYS A 38 -11.46 7.36 -11.79
N GLU A 39 -11.06 6.13 -11.51
CA GLU A 39 -10.82 5.11 -12.53
C GLU A 39 -12.12 4.70 -13.24
N ALA A 40 -13.21 4.52 -12.49
CA ALA A 40 -14.53 4.26 -13.06
C ALA A 40 -14.99 5.42 -13.96
N ALA A 41 -14.85 6.66 -13.50
CA ALA A 41 -15.20 7.84 -14.29
C ALA A 41 -14.37 7.95 -15.59
N ARG A 42 -13.05 7.69 -15.52
CA ARG A 42 -12.15 7.66 -16.69
C ARG A 42 -12.62 6.62 -17.70
N TRP A 43 -12.93 5.41 -17.23
CA TRP A 43 -13.39 4.33 -18.09
C TRP A 43 -14.74 4.66 -18.75
N THR A 44 -15.71 5.20 -17.99
CA THR A 44 -17.01 5.61 -18.54
C THR A 44 -16.85 6.69 -19.61
N ALA A 45 -16.01 7.70 -19.37
CA ALA A 45 -15.71 8.73 -20.37
C ALA A 45 -15.06 8.14 -21.64
N ALA A 46 -14.18 7.16 -21.49
CA ALA A 46 -13.54 6.51 -22.62
C ALA A 46 -14.49 5.62 -23.44
N LYS A 47 -15.37 4.85 -22.79
CA LYS A 47 -16.27 3.92 -23.47
C LYS A 47 -17.53 4.57 -24.03
N PHE A 48 -18.03 5.61 -23.35
CA PHE A 48 -19.32 6.21 -23.69
C PHE A 48 -19.24 7.70 -24.05
N GLY A 49 -18.16 8.38 -23.66
CA GLY A 49 -17.99 9.83 -23.88
C GLY A 49 -17.20 10.21 -25.13
N GLY A 50 -16.76 9.24 -25.94
CA GLY A 50 -15.93 9.51 -27.13
C GLY A 50 -14.54 10.05 -26.82
N VAL A 51 -14.11 9.96 -25.55
CA VAL A 51 -12.76 10.35 -25.12
C VAL A 51 -11.80 9.20 -25.45
N ALA A 52 -10.65 9.50 -26.04
CA ALA A 52 -9.64 8.47 -26.28
C ALA A 52 -9.17 7.87 -24.95
N GLU A 53 -9.12 6.53 -24.88
CA GLU A 53 -8.66 5.82 -23.70
C GLU A 53 -7.19 6.16 -23.42
N SER A 54 -6.96 7.00 -22.41
CA SER A 54 -5.61 7.33 -21.94
C SER A 54 -5.16 6.25 -20.95
N PRO A 55 -3.87 5.89 -20.92
CA PRO A 55 -3.33 4.98 -19.91
C PRO A 55 -3.74 5.43 -18.50
N PRO A 56 -3.97 4.50 -17.56
CA PRO A 56 -4.28 4.86 -16.19
C PRO A 56 -3.21 5.83 -15.69
N GLU A 57 -3.65 6.92 -15.06
CA GLU A 57 -2.73 7.88 -14.47
C GLU A 57 -1.87 7.13 -13.45
N MET A 58 -0.56 7.05 -13.72
CA MET A 58 0.35 6.40 -12.79
C MET A 58 0.21 7.08 -11.42
N PRO A 59 0.06 6.31 -10.33
CA PRO A 59 -0.11 6.91 -9.03
C PRO A 59 1.11 7.77 -8.67
N PRO A 60 0.92 8.84 -7.88
CA PRO A 60 2.02 9.61 -7.32
C PRO A 60 2.99 8.71 -6.57
N GLY A 61 4.29 8.99 -6.68
CA GLY A 61 5.31 8.17 -6.05
C GLY A 61 6.69 8.28 -6.67
N LEU A 62 7.58 7.41 -6.21
CA LEU A 62 8.93 7.25 -6.73
C LEU A 62 8.98 5.99 -7.58
N ILE A 63 9.37 6.14 -8.84
CA ILE A 63 9.51 5.04 -9.79
C ILE A 63 11.00 4.87 -10.10
N VAL A 64 11.52 3.66 -9.88
CA VAL A 64 12.91 3.32 -10.20
C VAL A 64 12.94 2.75 -11.62
N LEU A 65 13.54 3.48 -12.55
CA LEU A 65 13.71 3.05 -13.94
C LEU A 65 15.04 2.32 -14.16
N ALA A 66 16.06 2.65 -13.38
CA ALA A 66 17.36 1.96 -13.39
C ALA A 66 18.06 2.12 -12.03
N ASN A 67 18.69 1.05 -11.54
CA ASN A 67 19.62 1.03 -10.40
C ASN A 67 20.31 -0.35 -10.38
N ASN A 68 21.58 -0.44 -9.99
CA ASN A 68 22.28 -1.74 -9.95
C ASN A 68 21.86 -2.63 -8.76
N ASP A 69 21.45 -2.01 -7.66
CA ASP A 69 20.96 -2.67 -6.44
C ASP A 69 19.55 -2.15 -6.09
N PRO A 70 18.88 -2.63 -5.04
CA PRO A 70 17.69 -1.95 -4.54
C PRO A 70 18.00 -0.51 -4.12
N VAL A 71 17.15 0.43 -4.53
CA VAL A 71 17.16 1.79 -3.95
C VAL A 71 16.75 1.68 -2.48
N GLN A 72 17.52 2.29 -1.59
CA GLN A 72 17.24 2.23 -0.15
C GLN A 72 16.73 3.59 0.33
N ARG A 73 15.56 3.56 0.97
CA ARG A 73 14.90 4.77 1.49
C ARG A 73 15.38 5.06 2.91
N ASN A 74 15.81 6.30 3.15
CA ASN A 74 16.18 6.86 4.46
C ASN A 74 17.38 6.19 5.17
N ALA A 75 18.03 5.21 4.54
CA ALA A 75 19.16 4.48 5.10
C ALA A 75 20.00 3.80 4.00
N ARG A 76 21.20 3.38 4.37
CA ARG A 76 22.02 2.39 3.64
C ARG A 76 22.38 1.28 4.60
N GLY A 77 21.99 0.04 4.30
CA GLY A 77 22.23 -1.12 5.16
C GLY A 77 21.66 -0.95 6.58
N GLY A 78 20.53 -0.23 6.71
CA GLY A 78 19.89 0.06 8.01
C GLY A 78 20.53 1.19 8.83
N ARG A 79 21.59 1.86 8.33
CA ARG A 79 22.22 3.01 8.99
C ARG A 79 21.86 4.33 8.27
N PRO A 80 21.80 5.47 8.98
CA PRO A 80 21.63 6.78 8.36
C PRO A 80 22.71 7.04 7.31
N MET A 81 22.37 7.69 6.20
CA MET A 81 23.34 8.06 5.17
C MET A 81 24.25 9.16 5.67
N ARG A 82 25.45 9.30 5.09
CA ARG A 82 26.39 10.37 5.43
C ARG A 82 26.95 11.01 4.16
N ILE A 83 26.89 12.33 4.07
CA ILE A 83 27.55 13.09 2.99
C ILE A 83 28.56 14.02 3.65
N ALA A 84 29.85 13.87 3.29
CA ALA A 84 30.95 14.66 3.85
C ALA A 84 30.95 14.71 5.40
N GLY A 85 30.66 13.58 6.04
CA GLY A 85 30.61 13.50 7.51
C GLY A 85 29.33 14.02 8.16
N ALA A 86 28.43 14.69 7.43
CA ALA A 86 27.11 15.07 7.93
C ALA A 86 26.10 13.92 7.78
N GLY A 87 25.29 13.66 8.80
CA GLY A 87 24.32 12.57 8.81
C GLY A 87 22.94 12.96 8.26
N PHE A 88 22.33 12.08 7.48
CA PHE A 88 21.02 12.26 6.85
C PHE A 88 20.11 11.06 7.15
N THR A 89 18.99 11.31 7.84
CA THR A 89 17.97 10.29 8.19
C THR A 89 16.83 10.22 7.18
N ARG A 90 16.88 11.04 6.12
CA ARG A 90 15.88 11.09 5.05
C ARG A 90 16.58 11.20 3.71
N GLY A 91 16.06 10.50 2.71
CA GLY A 91 16.56 10.56 1.33
C GLY A 91 16.57 9.19 0.65
N LEU A 92 17.32 9.07 -0.42
CA LEU A 92 17.46 7.85 -1.22
C LEU A 92 18.94 7.52 -1.40
N TYR A 93 19.33 6.33 -0.99
CA TYR A 93 20.60 5.74 -1.38
C TYR A 93 20.41 4.95 -2.67
N CYS A 94 21.28 5.22 -3.66
CA CYS A 94 21.27 4.60 -4.98
C CYS A 94 22.67 4.09 -5.33
N HIS A 95 22.77 3.20 -6.31
CA HIS A 95 24.02 2.80 -6.92
C HIS A 95 24.10 3.41 -8.33
N ALA A 96 25.18 4.12 -8.66
CA ALA A 96 25.35 4.65 -10.01
C ALA A 96 25.53 3.48 -11.02
N PHE A 97 24.96 3.54 -12.22
CA PHE A 97 24.04 4.56 -12.73
C PHE A 97 22.60 4.28 -12.28
N SER A 98 21.90 5.32 -11.83
CA SER A 98 20.49 5.23 -11.42
C SER A 98 19.61 6.24 -12.14
N LYS A 99 18.34 5.88 -12.36
CA LYS A 99 17.30 6.75 -12.90
C LYS A 99 16.03 6.59 -12.08
N ILE A 100 15.61 7.66 -11.42
CA ILE A 100 14.41 7.71 -10.58
C ILE A 100 13.50 8.82 -11.08
N VAL A 101 12.21 8.52 -11.20
CA VAL A 101 11.16 9.49 -11.52
C VAL A 101 10.33 9.76 -10.27
N ALA A 102 10.30 11.02 -9.83
CA ALA A 102 9.36 11.49 -8.82
C ALA A 102 8.10 12.02 -9.52
N ARG A 103 6.98 11.29 -9.36
CA ARG A 103 5.67 11.72 -9.85
C ARG A 103 4.90 12.37 -8.70
N LEU A 104 4.63 13.66 -8.84
CA LEU A 104 3.85 14.43 -7.87
C LEU A 104 2.34 14.22 -8.12
N PRO A 105 1.49 14.33 -7.07
CA PRO A 105 0.03 14.30 -7.22
C PRO A 105 -0.57 15.54 -7.89
N GLY A 106 0.26 16.55 -8.17
CA GLY A 106 -0.10 17.82 -8.79
C GLY A 106 1.17 18.66 -9.01
N PRO A 107 1.04 19.92 -9.45
CA PRO A 107 2.19 20.81 -9.63
C PRO A 107 3.02 20.95 -8.35
N GLY A 108 4.34 20.84 -8.47
CA GLY A 108 5.28 21.15 -7.41
C GLY A 108 5.83 22.55 -7.57
N ASP A 109 6.09 23.23 -6.46
CA ASP A 109 6.68 24.58 -6.46
C ASP A 109 8.21 24.52 -6.42
N ILE A 110 8.77 23.81 -5.43
CA ILE A 110 10.22 23.72 -5.21
C ILE A 110 10.64 22.27 -4.95
N PHE A 111 11.74 21.85 -5.57
CA PHE A 111 12.47 20.62 -5.24
C PHE A 111 13.85 20.97 -4.67
N SER A 112 14.13 20.50 -3.45
CA SER A 112 15.41 20.72 -2.77
C SER A 112 15.98 19.39 -2.28
N SER A 113 17.25 19.13 -2.56
CA SER A 113 17.98 17.97 -2.05
C SER A 113 19.47 18.28 -1.92
N VAL A 114 20.17 17.49 -1.11
CA VAL A 114 21.64 17.44 -1.09
C VAL A 114 22.05 16.14 -1.77
N ALA A 115 22.99 16.23 -2.72
CA ALA A 115 23.55 15.09 -3.41
C ALA A 115 25.04 14.95 -3.08
N GLY A 116 25.50 13.71 -2.93
CA GLY A 116 26.89 13.41 -2.64
C GLY A 116 27.13 11.91 -2.52
N VAL A 117 28.39 11.54 -2.34
CA VAL A 117 28.78 10.14 -2.11
C VAL A 117 28.51 9.81 -0.65
N ASP A 118 27.81 8.69 -0.42
CA ASP A 118 27.61 8.16 0.93
C ASP A 118 28.96 7.74 1.53
N SER A 119 29.30 8.27 2.70
CA SER A 119 30.60 8.07 3.36
C SER A 119 30.52 7.09 4.54
N ASN A 120 29.52 6.21 4.58
CA ASN A 120 29.46 5.10 5.53
C ASN A 120 30.36 3.92 5.14
#